data_AF-A0AAQ4E2V4-F1
#
_entry.id   AF-A0AAQ4E2V4-F1
#
_cell.length_a   1.000
_cell.length_b   1.000
_cell.length_c   1.000
_cell.angle_alpha   90.00
_cell.angle_beta   90.00
_cell.angle_gamma   90.00
#
_symmetry.space_group_name_H-M   'P 1'
#
loop_
_entity.id
_entity.type
_entity.pdbx_description
1 polymer ?
#
loop_
_entity_poly.entity_id
_entity_poly.type
_entity_poly.pdbx_seq_one_letter_code
_entity_poly.pdbx_strand_id
1 'polypeptide(L)'
;MASEDVAVKRVALCSAVFAGFAYVGYSILKSAFCFKGNGRDDKGSRKLVKLKKKKKHKGEQAEHDMSHRSSQTDLSVPPEDYITNSPAELHFIPKSVRNKVRELNLKARMFDDQYFARIFKPRSLQNSPWGSPKALSPVADGSCNNSYLSRSAENVHTSPTSPLKRKNSSRSSSRASQHWQCNDLSANHITEKSLYCAVVKETDELLQEVLHGLYNKARVMTLYEAKCLMTLLTSRNEDILVKTLTTMSNCAAFTINQDYLCDVGCLPLLKDLLDHDCLAVQVAATQAIANMAVNERNQTLLQPCIPLLLSAAVSRDGGCYLQMVSLLCLTNLALCDDTHEAFRGRLHHLCILVETADDAVRLQTLKLLVNLSCNSRMVPFLLAAKAPQNLFSLLEDSNREVTLRVLTYLANIVSCAAKKKLSLLDLPSEYRAAAPETLYAALWGAPSKEHLQAKTRTLVLRADEDISFQAGRIFEALTR
;
A
#
# COMPACT_ATOMS: atom_id res chain seq x y z
N MET A 1 -36.02 32.11 -6.41
CA MET A 1 -35.86 31.97 -4.95
C MET A 1 -36.59 30.76 -4.35
N ALA A 2 -37.71 30.26 -4.90
CA ALA A 2 -38.43 29.11 -4.32
C ALA A 2 -37.77 27.72 -4.54
N SER A 3 -36.85 27.57 -5.50
CA SER A 3 -36.25 26.27 -5.86
C SER A 3 -35.07 25.85 -4.98
N GLU A 4 -34.26 26.78 -4.47
CA GLU A 4 -33.13 26.47 -3.60
C GLU A 4 -33.59 26.01 -2.22
N ASP A 5 -34.70 26.57 -1.74
CA ASP A 5 -35.25 26.31 -0.42
C ASP A 5 -35.79 24.86 -0.28
N VAL A 6 -36.19 24.24 -1.40
CA VAL A 6 -36.61 22.83 -1.44
C VAL A 6 -35.41 21.88 -1.42
N ALA A 7 -34.32 22.23 -2.09
CA ALA A 7 -33.09 21.43 -2.10
C ALA A 7 -32.43 21.42 -0.71
N VAL A 8 -32.34 22.58 -0.06
CA VAL A 8 -31.78 22.72 1.29
C VAL A 8 -32.62 21.95 2.32
N LYS A 9 -33.96 21.99 2.20
CA LYS A 9 -34.86 21.20 3.07
C LYS A 9 -34.70 19.69 2.88
N ARG A 10 -34.46 19.21 1.65
CA ARG A 10 -34.19 17.78 1.37
C ARG A 10 -32.84 17.33 1.93
N VAL A 11 -31.79 18.15 1.79
CA VAL A 11 -30.47 17.84 2.36
C VAL A 11 -30.54 17.84 3.88
N ALA A 12 -31.20 18.83 4.50
CA ALA A 12 -31.37 18.88 5.95
C ALA A 12 -32.17 17.68 6.49
N LEU A 13 -33.22 17.25 5.78
CA LEU A 13 -34.00 16.06 6.14
C LEU A 13 -33.14 14.78 6.04
N CYS A 14 -32.39 14.60 4.95
CA CYS A 14 -31.48 13.46 4.82
C CYS A 14 -30.41 13.47 5.92
N SER A 15 -29.77 14.62 6.19
CA SER A 15 -28.79 14.76 7.26
C SER A 15 -29.37 14.46 8.64
N ALA A 16 -30.60 14.90 8.92
CA ALA A 16 -31.29 14.60 10.17
C ALA A 16 -31.63 13.11 10.31
N VAL A 17 -32.05 12.45 9.22
CA VAL A 17 -32.34 11.01 9.20
C VAL A 17 -31.07 10.20 9.42
N PHE A 18 -29.97 10.52 8.74
CA PHE A 18 -28.67 9.86 8.93
C PHE A 18 -28.07 10.12 10.32
N ALA A 19 -28.21 11.33 10.85
CA ALA A 19 -27.82 11.65 12.23
C ALA A 19 -28.68 10.88 13.25
N GLY A 20 -29.98 10.71 12.97
CA GLY A 20 -30.90 9.89 13.77
C GLY A 20 -30.47 8.42 13.82
N PHE A 21 -30.15 7.81 12.68
CA PHE A 21 -29.62 6.44 12.63
C PHE A 21 -28.28 6.30 13.34
N ALA A 22 -27.38 7.28 13.20
CA ALA A 22 -26.11 7.29 13.91
C ALA A 22 -26.29 7.44 15.43
N TYR A 23 -27.24 8.27 15.88
CA TYR A 23 -27.53 8.47 17.30
C TYR A 23 -28.22 7.25 17.92
N VAL A 24 -29.16 6.62 17.21
CA VAL A 24 -29.81 5.38 17.64
C VAL A 24 -28.79 4.23 17.68
N GLY A 25 -27.94 4.10 16.66
CA GLY A 25 -26.83 3.14 16.66
C GLY A 25 -25.83 3.38 17.80
N TYR A 26 -25.50 4.64 18.08
CA TYR A 26 -24.63 5.02 19.20
C TYR A 26 -25.29 4.76 20.57
N SER A 27 -26.60 5.02 20.72
CA SER A 27 -27.32 4.79 21.98
C SER A 27 -27.51 3.30 22.26
N ILE A 28 -27.69 2.47 21.22
CA ILE A 28 -27.75 1.01 21.34
C ILE A 28 -26.37 0.46 21.70
N LEU A 29 -25.29 0.94 21.08
CA LEU A 29 -23.91 0.55 21.44
C LEU A 29 -23.53 1.01 22.86
N LYS A 30 -23.95 2.21 23.27
CA LYS A 30 -23.69 2.74 24.61
C LYS A 30 -24.43 1.95 25.69
N SER A 31 -25.66 1.50 25.40
CA SER A 31 -26.42 0.63 26.30
C SER A 31 -25.91 -0.82 26.33
N ALA A 32 -25.30 -1.30 25.24
CA ALA A 32 -24.77 -2.66 25.14
C ALA A 32 -23.35 -2.85 25.70
N PHE A 33 -22.51 -1.81 25.76
CA PHE A 33 -21.06 -1.94 26.04
C PHE A 33 -20.53 -1.21 27.28
N CYS A 34 -21.36 -0.68 28.17
CA CYS A 34 -20.85 -0.14 29.45
C CYS A 34 -20.49 -1.24 30.45
N PHE A 35 -19.29 -1.82 30.29
CA PHE A 35 -18.53 -2.44 31.37
C PHE A 35 -17.93 -1.35 32.28
N LYS A 36 -18.10 -1.57 33.58
CA LYS A 36 -17.72 -0.70 34.70
C LYS A 36 -16.20 -0.66 34.85
N GLY A 37 -15.59 0.53 34.76
CA GLY A 37 -14.16 0.77 35.05
C GLY A 37 -14.03 1.95 36.00
N ASN A 38 -13.44 1.71 37.17
CA ASN A 38 -13.39 2.58 38.33
C ASN A 38 -12.19 3.55 38.28
N GLY A 39 -12.38 4.81 38.69
CA GLY A 39 -11.32 5.82 38.77
C GLY A 39 -11.80 7.14 39.40
N ARG A 40 -11.81 7.15 40.73
CA ARG A 40 -11.88 8.25 41.73
C ARG A 40 -11.98 9.70 41.23
N ASP A 41 -13.06 10.39 41.64
CA ASP A 41 -12.96 11.49 42.63
C ASP A 41 -14.31 11.79 43.31
N ASP A 42 -14.19 12.48 44.44
CA ASP A 42 -15.01 12.60 45.65
C ASP A 42 -16.47 13.13 45.52
N LYS A 43 -17.39 12.51 46.31
CA LYS A 43 -18.28 13.15 47.32
C LYS A 43 -19.51 12.30 47.69
N GLY A 44 -19.56 11.88 48.96
CA GLY A 44 -20.73 12.03 49.83
C GLY A 44 -21.96 11.11 49.67
N SER A 45 -22.20 10.33 50.73
CA SER A 45 -23.52 10.03 51.33
C SER A 45 -24.30 8.75 50.95
N ARG A 46 -24.09 7.72 51.79
CA ARG A 46 -25.09 6.89 52.52
C ARG A 46 -26.38 6.43 51.82
N LYS A 47 -26.52 5.09 51.69
CA LYS A 47 -27.54 4.20 52.33
C LYS A 47 -27.59 2.87 51.54
N LEU A 48 -27.22 1.75 52.16
CA LEU A 48 -28.12 0.80 52.85
C LEU A 48 -29.01 0.00 51.85
N VAL A 49 -28.73 -1.30 51.68
CA VAL A 49 -29.62 -2.42 52.10
C VAL A 49 -29.14 -3.75 51.52
N LYS A 50 -28.85 -4.65 52.47
CA LYS A 50 -28.84 -6.12 52.48
C LYS A 50 -29.65 -6.82 51.38
N LEU A 51 -29.19 -7.96 50.87
CA LEU A 51 -29.69 -9.28 51.31
C LEU A 51 -28.85 -10.47 50.80
N LYS A 52 -28.79 -11.48 51.68
CA LYS A 52 -28.15 -12.79 51.55
C LYS A 52 -28.94 -13.71 50.59
N LYS A 53 -28.25 -14.68 49.94
CA LYS A 53 -28.47 -16.12 50.18
C LYS A 53 -27.46 -17.05 49.46
N LYS A 54 -26.90 -17.96 50.28
CA LYS A 54 -26.34 -19.30 49.98
C LYS A 54 -27.31 -20.11 49.08
N LYS A 55 -26.96 -21.13 48.26
CA LYS A 55 -26.11 -22.31 48.51
C LYS A 55 -26.07 -23.22 47.24
N LYS A 56 -24.95 -23.94 47.06
CA LYS A 56 -24.75 -25.34 46.59
C LYS A 56 -24.82 -25.76 45.10
N HIS A 57 -23.68 -26.33 44.64
CA HIS A 57 -23.43 -27.54 43.80
C HIS A 57 -24.54 -28.05 42.86
N LYS A 58 -24.33 -28.33 41.57
CA LYS A 58 -23.45 -29.33 40.93
C LYS A 58 -23.34 -29.00 39.42
N GLY A 59 -22.33 -29.55 38.75
CA GLY A 59 -21.96 -29.22 37.37
C GLY A 59 -22.93 -29.67 36.29
N GLU A 60 -22.78 -29.05 35.13
CA GLU A 60 -22.90 -29.63 33.79
C GLU A 60 -22.47 -28.57 32.77
N GLN A 61 -21.71 -29.00 31.77
CA GLN A 61 -21.37 -28.25 30.57
C GLN A 61 -22.65 -28.02 29.76
N ALA A 62 -22.95 -26.77 29.42
CA ALA A 62 -23.90 -26.44 28.37
C ALA A 62 -23.49 -25.11 27.72
N GLU A 63 -23.32 -25.21 26.41
CA GLU A 63 -23.22 -24.15 25.43
C GLU A 63 -24.46 -23.23 25.46
N HIS A 64 -24.26 -21.93 25.27
CA HIS A 64 -25.04 -21.15 24.30
C HIS A 64 -24.39 -19.79 24.04
N ASP A 65 -24.15 -19.55 22.74
CA ASP A 65 -24.23 -18.31 21.97
C ASP A 65 -24.38 -16.95 22.68
N MET A 66 -23.58 -15.99 22.22
CA MET A 66 -24.06 -14.88 21.38
C MET A 66 -22.87 -14.06 20.83
N SER A 67 -22.48 -14.42 19.61
CA SER A 67 -22.38 -13.57 18.41
C SER A 67 -21.90 -12.11 18.43
N HIS A 68 -21.21 -11.81 17.32
CA HIS A 68 -20.87 -10.52 16.70
C HIS A 68 -19.59 -9.83 17.20
N ARG A 69 -18.44 -10.34 16.73
CA ARG A 69 -17.19 -9.57 16.65
C ARG A 69 -16.70 -9.58 15.21
N SER A 70 -16.75 -8.43 14.57
CA SER A 70 -16.12 -8.16 13.26
C SER A 70 -14.61 -8.07 13.46
N SER A 71 -13.91 -9.20 13.36
CA SER A 71 -12.45 -9.29 13.45
C SER A 71 -11.82 -9.14 12.07
N GLN A 72 -11.56 -7.88 11.70
CA GLN A 72 -10.44 -7.56 10.82
C GLN A 72 -9.18 -7.46 11.70
N THR A 73 -8.22 -8.34 11.41
CA THR A 73 -6.87 -8.50 11.99
C THR A 73 -6.76 -8.93 13.45
N ASP A 74 -6.65 -10.24 13.68
CA ASP A 74 -5.84 -10.85 14.74
C ASP A 74 -5.11 -12.05 14.12
N LEU A 75 -3.84 -11.87 13.74
CA LEU A 75 -2.92 -12.97 13.45
C LEU A 75 -2.15 -13.26 14.73
N SER A 76 -2.63 -14.21 15.53
CA SER A 76 -1.84 -14.82 16.59
C SER A 76 -0.96 -15.91 15.97
N VAL A 77 0.33 -15.62 15.79
CA VAL A 77 1.36 -16.61 15.44
C VAL A 77 1.73 -17.37 16.72
N PRO A 78 1.81 -18.71 16.72
CA PRO A 78 2.33 -19.46 17.87
C PRO A 78 3.85 -19.24 17.99
N PRO A 79 4.40 -19.08 19.21
CA PRO A 79 5.85 -18.99 19.39
C PRO A 79 6.38 -20.42 19.44
N GLU A 80 7.28 -20.82 18.53
CA GLU A 80 8.50 -21.60 18.82
C GLU A 80 9.41 -21.57 17.59
N ASP A 81 10.72 -21.51 17.85
CA ASP A 81 11.86 -21.64 16.94
C ASP A 81 12.21 -20.50 15.99
N TYR A 82 12.69 -19.37 16.51
CA TYR A 82 13.89 -18.66 15.99
C TYR A 82 14.41 -17.70 17.07
N ILE A 83 15.30 -18.19 17.94
CA ILE A 83 16.09 -17.32 18.82
C ILE A 83 17.18 -16.66 17.95
N THR A 84 17.00 -15.39 17.61
CA THR A 84 18.13 -14.50 17.30
C THR A 84 18.07 -13.33 18.26
N ASN A 85 19.14 -13.14 19.02
CA ASN A 85 19.24 -12.11 20.05
C ASN A 85 19.43 -10.73 19.38
N SER A 86 18.36 -9.95 19.23
CA SER A 86 18.44 -8.49 19.01
C SER A 86 17.12 -7.80 19.41
N PRO A 87 17.13 -6.66 20.13
CA PRO A 87 15.94 -6.10 20.76
C PRO A 87 15.22 -5.12 19.81
N ALA A 88 14.20 -5.58 19.12
CA ALA A 88 13.13 -4.73 18.60
C ALA A 88 11.87 -5.58 18.39
N GLU A 89 11.06 -5.71 19.45
CA GLU A 89 9.71 -6.27 19.34
C GLU A 89 8.89 -5.46 18.32
N LEU A 90 8.49 -6.14 17.24
CA LEU A 90 7.60 -5.63 16.21
C LEU A 90 6.21 -5.39 16.79
N HIS A 91 5.96 -4.21 17.34
CA HIS A 91 4.64 -3.82 17.82
C HIS A 91 3.70 -3.47 16.66
N PHE A 92 2.78 -4.39 16.37
CA PHE A 92 1.57 -4.11 15.59
C PHE A 92 0.69 -3.11 16.36
N ILE A 93 0.50 -1.88 15.85
CA ILE A 93 -0.54 -0.97 16.33
C ILE A 93 -1.60 -0.80 15.23
N PRO A 94 -2.64 -1.64 15.19
CA PRO A 94 -3.76 -1.43 14.29
C PRO A 94 -4.57 -0.18 14.71
N LYS A 95 -4.80 0.74 13.77
CA LYS A 95 -5.64 1.93 14.00
C LYS A 95 -7.10 1.50 14.19
N SER A 96 -7.69 1.83 15.35
CA SER A 96 -9.12 1.64 15.65
C SER A 96 -10.02 2.27 14.58
N VAL A 97 -11.18 1.64 14.32
CA VAL A 97 -12.27 2.17 13.47
C VAL A 97 -12.62 3.62 13.83
N ARG A 98 -12.52 4.00 15.12
CA ARG A 98 -12.70 5.38 15.61
C ARG A 98 -11.72 6.38 14.97
N ASN A 99 -10.48 5.97 14.73
CA ASN A 99 -9.46 6.80 14.11
C ASN A 99 -9.65 6.89 12.59
N LYS A 100 -10.11 5.81 11.93
CA LYS A 100 -10.52 5.84 10.52
C LYS A 100 -11.71 6.78 10.29
N VAL A 101 -12.72 6.73 11.14
CA VAL A 101 -13.88 7.63 11.06
C VAL A 101 -13.47 9.08 11.34
N ARG A 102 -12.57 9.31 12.31
CA ARG A 102 -12.05 10.66 12.59
C ARG A 102 -11.26 11.24 11.42
N GLU A 103 -10.49 10.41 10.71
CA GLU A 103 -9.74 10.79 9.52
C GLU A 103 -10.65 11.08 8.32
N LEU A 104 -11.67 10.25 8.08
CA LEU A 104 -12.67 10.49 7.05
C LEU A 104 -13.47 11.78 7.31
N ASN A 105 -13.83 12.04 8.57
CA ASN A 105 -14.47 13.30 8.96
C ASN A 105 -13.54 14.51 8.84
N LEU A 106 -12.22 14.34 9.03
CA LEU A 106 -11.23 15.38 8.79
C LEU A 106 -11.11 15.68 7.29
N LYS A 107 -11.07 14.64 6.44
CA LYS A 107 -11.03 14.75 4.97
C LYS A 107 -12.29 15.44 4.41
N ALA A 108 -13.47 15.11 4.93
CA ALA A 108 -14.72 15.78 4.54
C ALA A 108 -14.69 17.28 4.87
N ARG A 109 -14.19 17.68 6.05
CA ARG A 109 -14.05 19.09 6.43
C ARG A 109 -13.05 19.85 5.55
N MET A 110 -11.92 19.24 5.22
CA MET A 110 -10.92 19.86 4.35
C MET A 110 -11.42 20.00 2.91
N PHE A 111 -12.30 19.11 2.45
CA PHE A 111 -12.95 19.21 1.14
C PHE A 111 -13.96 20.36 1.09
N ASP A 112 -14.76 20.54 2.15
CA ASP A 112 -15.67 21.69 2.27
C ASP A 112 -14.90 23.03 2.27
N ASP A 113 -13.80 23.13 3.02
CA ASP A 113 -12.97 24.35 3.07
C ASP A 113 -12.35 24.71 1.69
N GLN A 114 -11.95 23.72 0.90
CA GLN A 114 -11.44 23.93 -0.47
C GLN A 114 -12.55 24.30 -1.46
N TYR A 115 -13.79 23.85 -1.23
CA TYR A 115 -14.95 24.19 -2.06
C TYR A 115 -15.42 25.63 -1.80
N PHE A 116 -15.46 26.07 -0.54
CA PHE A 116 -15.83 27.45 -0.17
C PHE A 116 -14.78 28.50 -0.60
N ALA A 117 -13.49 28.15 -0.59
CA ALA A 117 -12.42 29.03 -1.07
C ALA A 117 -12.48 29.33 -2.58
N ARG A 118 -13.20 28.52 -3.37
CA ARG A 118 -13.39 28.74 -4.82
C ARG A 118 -14.61 29.60 -5.17
N ILE A 119 -15.57 29.75 -4.25
CA ILE A 119 -16.84 30.46 -4.52
C ILE A 119 -16.78 31.94 -4.08
N PHE A 120 -15.94 32.30 -3.11
CA PHE A 120 -15.79 33.69 -2.67
C PHE A 120 -14.35 34.20 -2.81
N LYS A 121 -14.09 34.96 -3.88
CA LYS A 121 -12.93 35.86 -3.97
C LYS A 121 -13.28 37.21 -3.31
N PRO A 122 -12.61 37.64 -2.22
CA PRO A 122 -12.61 39.05 -1.87
C PRO A 122 -11.61 39.81 -2.75
N ARG A 123 -12.08 40.95 -3.28
CA ARG A 123 -11.29 41.94 -4.03
C ARG A 123 -10.32 42.71 -3.11
N SER A 124 -9.28 43.26 -3.74
CA SER A 124 -8.15 44.07 -3.28
C SER A 124 -8.37 45.15 -2.21
N LEU A 125 -7.31 45.44 -1.44
CA LEU A 125 -6.77 46.79 -1.15
C LEU A 125 -5.22 46.66 -1.04
N GLN A 126 -4.45 47.15 -2.01
CA GLN A 126 -3.74 48.46 -2.01
C GLN A 126 -2.88 48.72 -0.76
N ASN A 127 -1.55 48.66 -0.92
CA ASN A 127 -0.65 49.83 -0.78
C ASN A 127 0.82 49.44 -1.01
N SER A 128 1.44 50.04 -2.02
CA SER A 128 2.89 50.31 -2.09
C SER A 128 3.10 51.80 -1.81
N PRO A 129 4.25 52.22 -1.28
CA PRO A 129 5.10 53.14 -2.05
C PRO A 129 6.60 52.92 -1.72
N TRP A 130 7.61 52.99 -2.59
CA TRP A 130 8.01 54.01 -3.58
C TRP A 130 9.06 53.40 -4.54
N GLY A 131 9.10 53.89 -5.79
CA GLY A 131 10.34 54.04 -6.58
C GLY A 131 10.40 53.31 -7.93
N SER A 132 10.07 54.03 -9.01
CA SER A 132 10.40 53.72 -10.43
C SER A 132 11.28 54.87 -10.99
N PRO A 133 11.63 54.98 -12.29
CA PRO A 133 11.68 54.03 -13.42
C PRO A 133 12.91 54.20 -14.36
N LYS A 134 13.03 53.36 -15.41
CA LYS A 134 13.44 53.71 -16.80
C LYS A 134 13.25 52.44 -17.68
N ALA A 135 12.17 52.30 -18.46
CA ALA A 135 11.91 52.79 -19.84
C ALA A 135 12.88 52.14 -20.86
N LEU A 136 12.52 51.49 -21.98
CA LEU A 136 11.35 51.50 -22.88
C LEU A 136 11.19 50.12 -23.58
N SER A 137 9.98 49.87 -24.09
CA SER A 137 9.45 48.72 -24.85
C SER A 137 9.53 48.97 -26.38
N PRO A 138 8.81 48.28 -27.32
CA PRO A 138 8.21 46.92 -27.39
C PRO A 138 8.40 46.21 -28.80
N VAL A 139 7.65 45.12 -29.03
CA VAL A 139 7.11 44.59 -30.35
C VAL A 139 7.98 43.53 -31.05
N ALA A 140 7.53 42.40 -31.63
CA ALA A 140 6.25 41.68 -31.79
C ALA A 140 6.54 40.20 -32.16
N ASP A 141 5.53 39.36 -31.93
CA ASP A 141 4.99 38.25 -32.74
C ASP A 141 5.89 37.35 -33.62
N GLY A 142 5.59 36.05 -33.58
CA GLY A 142 5.76 35.19 -34.76
C GLY A 142 5.98 33.71 -34.49
N SER A 143 4.87 32.96 -34.43
CA SER A 143 4.83 31.52 -34.69
C SER A 143 5.59 31.14 -35.97
N CYS A 144 6.45 30.12 -35.96
CA CYS A 144 6.25 28.86 -36.70
C CYS A 144 7.45 27.89 -36.69
N ASN A 145 7.10 26.66 -37.05
CA ASN A 145 7.80 25.37 -37.02
C ASN A 145 9.11 25.21 -37.81
N ASN A 146 9.72 24.04 -37.56
CA ASN A 146 10.58 23.21 -38.42
C ASN A 146 12.06 23.60 -38.46
N SER A 147 12.97 22.82 -37.86
CA SER A 147 13.44 21.46 -38.20
C SER A 147 14.64 21.45 -39.14
N TYR A 148 15.60 20.60 -38.76
CA TYR A 148 16.72 20.03 -39.52
C TYR A 148 18.10 20.73 -39.53
N LEU A 149 19.06 19.94 -39.02
CA LEU A 149 20.41 19.64 -39.53
C LEU A 149 21.45 20.78 -39.44
N SER A 150 22.41 20.66 -38.52
CA SER A 150 23.72 20.01 -38.75
C SER A 150 24.52 20.60 -39.91
N ARG A 151 25.62 21.27 -39.57
CA ARG A 151 26.95 21.05 -40.17
C ARG A 151 28.05 21.82 -39.44
N SER A 152 29.02 21.06 -38.95
CA SER A 152 30.37 21.48 -38.61
C SER A 152 31.11 22.05 -39.82
N ALA A 153 32.03 22.99 -39.61
CA ALA A 153 33.46 22.84 -39.90
C ALA A 153 34.19 24.20 -39.83
N GLU A 154 35.19 24.24 -38.94
CA GLU A 154 36.58 24.67 -39.18
C GLU A 154 36.94 26.10 -39.61
N ASN A 155 37.72 26.71 -38.70
CA ASN A 155 39.03 27.34 -38.91
C ASN A 155 39.17 28.53 -39.86
N VAL A 156 39.48 29.71 -39.29
CA VAL A 156 40.58 30.56 -39.77
C VAL A 156 41.27 31.26 -38.58
N HIS A 157 42.56 30.98 -38.40
CA HIS A 157 43.51 31.79 -37.63
C HIS A 157 43.86 33.06 -38.40
N THR A 158 43.96 34.21 -37.74
CA THR A 158 44.97 35.26 -38.01
C THR A 158 45.06 36.26 -36.86
N SER A 159 46.15 36.21 -36.09
CA SER A 159 46.82 37.39 -35.51
C SER A 159 47.72 38.01 -36.62
N PRO A 160 48.23 39.26 -36.56
CA PRO A 160 49.01 39.80 -35.42
C PRO A 160 48.95 41.33 -35.20
N THR A 161 49.57 41.81 -34.12
CA THR A 161 50.60 42.90 -34.05
C THR A 161 50.55 43.68 -32.74
N SER A 162 51.74 43.82 -32.12
CA SER A 162 52.08 44.74 -31.01
C SER A 162 52.80 45.98 -31.59
N PRO A 163 53.09 47.09 -30.84
CA PRO A 163 54.26 47.10 -29.94
C PRO A 163 54.27 48.09 -28.73
N LEU A 164 55.05 47.69 -27.70
CA LEU A 164 56.00 48.47 -26.84
C LEU A 164 55.55 49.59 -25.88
N LYS A 165 55.93 49.44 -24.59
CA LYS A 165 56.86 50.39 -23.90
C LYS A 165 57.51 49.81 -22.62
N ARG A 166 58.85 49.93 -22.57
CA ARG A 166 59.79 49.65 -21.47
C ARG A 166 59.81 50.78 -20.43
N LYS A 167 60.10 50.45 -19.16
CA LYS A 167 60.98 51.24 -18.29
C LYS A 167 61.61 50.35 -17.20
N ASN A 168 62.94 50.33 -17.18
CA ASN A 168 63.79 49.74 -16.15
C ASN A 168 64.17 50.80 -15.10
N SER A 169 64.34 50.40 -13.85
CA SER A 169 65.33 50.98 -12.94
C SER A 169 65.83 49.92 -11.96
N SER A 170 67.13 49.71 -11.96
CA SER A 170 67.90 48.82 -11.09
C SER A 170 68.55 49.58 -9.93
N ARG A 171 68.65 48.98 -8.73
CA ARG A 171 69.89 48.91 -7.93
C ARG A 171 69.77 48.08 -6.62
N SER A 172 70.64 47.08 -6.53
CA SER A 172 71.50 46.66 -5.38
C SER A 172 70.95 45.87 -4.17
N SER A 173 71.10 44.53 -4.25
CA SER A 173 71.84 43.62 -3.33
C SER A 173 71.80 43.80 -1.79
N SER A 174 71.27 42.78 -1.08
CA SER A 174 72.02 42.04 -0.04
C SER A 174 71.42 40.65 0.28
N ARG A 175 72.26 39.62 0.08
CA ARG A 175 72.31 38.24 0.65
C ARG A 175 71.15 37.74 1.54
N ALA A 176 70.52 36.63 1.13
CA ALA A 176 70.23 35.48 2.00
C ALA A 176 69.96 34.23 1.15
N SER A 177 70.67 33.14 1.44
CA SER A 177 70.50 31.82 0.86
C SER A 177 69.15 31.22 1.26
N GLN A 178 68.31 30.83 0.30
CA GLN A 178 67.27 29.84 0.54
C GLN A 178 67.23 28.80 -0.59
N HIS A 179 67.54 27.59 -0.15
CA HIS A 179 67.44 26.30 -0.80
C HIS A 179 66.03 26.10 -1.37
N TRP A 180 65.92 25.80 -2.66
CA TRP A 180 64.66 25.42 -3.31
C TRP A 180 64.18 24.08 -2.71
N GLN A 181 63.19 24.14 -1.82
CA GLN A 181 62.39 22.97 -1.47
C GLN A 181 61.34 22.77 -2.56
N CYS A 182 61.29 21.55 -3.11
CA CYS A 182 60.17 21.08 -3.91
C CYS A 182 58.89 21.20 -3.07
N ASN A 183 57.95 22.04 -3.49
CA ASN A 183 56.62 22.07 -2.89
C ASN A 183 55.90 20.75 -3.22
N ASP A 184 55.55 20.06 -2.15
CA ASP A 184 54.86 18.78 -2.14
C ASP A 184 53.40 18.97 -2.55
N LEU A 185 53.06 18.55 -3.79
CA LEU A 185 51.68 18.55 -4.31
C LEU A 185 50.76 17.54 -3.60
N SER A 186 51.27 16.77 -2.62
CA SER A 186 50.47 15.80 -1.85
C SER A 186 49.63 16.42 -0.72
N ALA A 187 50.04 17.58 -0.17
CA ALA A 187 49.40 18.18 1.00
C ALA A 187 48.00 18.78 0.74
N ASN A 188 47.78 19.31 -0.47
CA ASN A 188 46.48 19.87 -0.87
C ASN A 188 45.43 18.78 -1.14
N HIS A 189 45.85 17.60 -1.60
CA HIS A 189 44.95 16.46 -1.78
C HIS A 189 44.48 15.84 -0.45
N ILE A 190 45.27 15.94 0.62
CA ILE A 190 44.92 15.41 1.94
C ILE A 190 43.86 16.28 2.63
N THR A 191 43.94 17.59 2.47
CA THR A 191 43.00 18.55 3.07
C THR A 191 41.63 18.57 2.36
N GLU A 192 41.60 18.55 1.02
CA GLU A 192 40.35 18.41 0.27
C GLU A 192 39.66 17.06 0.51
N LYS A 193 40.42 15.96 0.58
CA LYS A 193 39.89 14.64 0.92
C LYS A 193 39.35 14.58 2.36
N SER A 194 40.01 15.26 3.30
CA SER A 194 39.54 15.39 4.69
C SER A 194 38.23 16.16 4.77
N LEU A 195 38.11 17.29 4.05
CA LEU A 195 36.89 18.10 3.99
C LEU A 195 35.74 17.35 3.31
N TYR A 196 36.00 16.67 2.19
CA TYR A 196 35.00 15.82 1.54
C TYR A 196 34.52 14.70 2.48
N CYS A 197 35.45 14.01 3.17
CA CYS A 197 35.10 13.01 4.17
C CYS A 197 34.30 13.60 5.34
N ALA A 198 34.56 14.83 5.76
CA ALA A 198 33.78 15.49 6.83
C ALA A 198 32.36 15.84 6.37
N VAL A 199 32.21 16.41 5.16
CA VAL A 199 30.90 16.72 4.58
C VAL A 199 30.07 15.45 4.37
N VAL A 200 30.68 14.37 3.88
CA VAL A 200 30.00 13.07 3.73
C VAL A 200 29.55 12.52 5.09
N LYS A 201 30.39 12.64 6.13
CA LYS A 201 30.02 12.22 7.49
C LYS A 201 28.87 13.04 8.06
N GLU A 202 28.89 14.37 7.91
CA GLU A 202 27.80 15.23 8.34
C GLU A 202 26.49 14.88 7.62
N THR A 203 26.55 14.54 6.33
CA THR A 203 25.37 14.08 5.60
C THR A 203 24.88 12.72 6.09
N ASP A 204 25.77 11.77 6.38
CA ASP A 204 25.40 10.44 6.88
C ASP A 204 24.79 10.49 8.28
N GLU A 205 25.33 11.33 9.17
CA GLU A 205 24.81 11.56 10.52
C GLU A 205 23.38 12.13 10.46
N LEU A 206 23.15 13.11 9.59
CA LEU A 206 21.83 13.71 9.39
C LEU A 206 20.81 12.71 8.82
N LEU A 207 21.22 11.87 7.86
CA LEU A 207 20.37 10.81 7.32
C LEU A 207 19.97 9.82 8.42
N GLN A 208 20.92 9.43 9.28
CA GLN A 208 20.66 8.51 10.39
C GLN A 208 19.78 9.13 11.48
N GLU A 209 19.90 10.43 11.75
CA GLU A 209 19.03 11.15 12.70
C GLU A 209 17.58 11.16 12.20
N VAL A 210 17.37 11.49 10.91
CA VAL A 210 16.04 11.43 10.28
C VAL A 210 15.46 10.03 10.35
N LEU A 211 16.26 9.01 10.00
CA LEU A 211 15.85 7.62 10.07
C LEU A 211 15.45 7.22 11.51
N HIS A 212 16.27 7.57 12.50
CA HIS A 212 16.00 7.27 13.90
C HIS A 212 14.71 7.93 14.39
N GLY A 213 14.51 9.21 14.06
CA GLY A 213 13.31 9.96 14.43
C GLY A 213 12.03 9.40 13.81
N LEU A 214 12.07 8.94 12.56
CA LEU A 214 10.92 8.30 11.90
C LEU A 214 10.70 6.85 12.34
N TYR A 215 11.77 6.10 12.60
CA TYR A 215 11.71 4.72 13.08
C TYR A 215 11.02 4.63 14.44
N ASN A 216 11.38 5.52 15.38
CA ASN A 216 10.78 5.54 16.72
C ASN A 216 9.32 6.03 16.69
N LYS A 217 8.99 6.94 15.78
CA LYS A 217 7.65 7.54 15.69
C LYS A 217 7.28 7.87 14.25
N ALA A 218 6.56 6.94 13.64
CA ALA A 218 5.90 7.15 12.35
C ALA A 218 4.95 8.36 12.43
N ARG A 219 5.11 9.29 11.49
CA ARG A 219 4.32 10.52 11.36
C ARG A 219 4.25 10.93 9.90
N VAL A 220 3.44 11.95 9.60
CA VAL A 220 3.53 12.63 8.31
C VAL A 220 4.93 13.21 8.16
N MET A 221 5.64 12.78 7.13
CA MET A 221 7.01 13.22 6.85
C MET A 221 7.01 14.43 5.93
N THR A 222 8.10 15.17 5.93
CA THR A 222 8.38 16.21 4.93
C THR A 222 8.94 15.58 3.65
N LEU A 223 8.87 16.32 2.53
CA LEU A 223 9.53 15.91 1.28
C LEU A 223 11.05 15.73 1.44
N TYR A 224 11.67 16.50 2.34
CA TYR A 224 13.08 16.34 2.66
C TYR A 224 13.36 15.00 3.33
N GLU A 225 12.59 14.66 4.35
CA GLU A 225 12.70 13.37 5.04
C GLU A 225 12.44 12.18 4.09
N ALA A 226 11.49 12.32 3.16
CA ALA A 226 11.27 11.33 2.11
C ALA A 226 12.50 11.14 1.21
N LYS A 227 13.17 12.23 0.81
CA LYS A 227 14.44 12.17 0.07
C LYS A 227 15.56 11.53 0.87
N CYS A 228 15.65 11.80 2.18
CA CYS A 228 16.62 11.15 3.05
C CYS A 228 16.42 9.63 3.08
N LEU A 229 15.18 9.16 3.23
CA LEU A 229 14.87 7.73 3.17
C LEU A 229 15.19 7.13 1.80
N MET A 230 14.90 7.85 0.70
CA MET A 230 15.27 7.42 -0.65
C MET A 230 16.77 7.25 -0.80
N THR A 231 17.58 8.21 -0.33
CA THR A 231 19.05 8.09 -0.35
C THR A 231 19.53 6.87 0.44
N LEU A 232 18.93 6.62 1.62
CA LEU A 232 19.29 5.48 2.47
C LEU A 232 18.98 4.12 1.83
N LEU A 233 18.04 4.03 0.88
CA LEU A 233 17.78 2.80 0.10
C LEU A 233 18.95 2.40 -0.81
N THR A 234 19.92 3.29 -1.05
CA THR A 234 21.13 2.98 -1.83
C THR A 234 22.30 2.51 -0.97
N SER A 235 22.11 2.41 0.34
CA SER A 235 23.12 1.93 1.28
C SER A 235 23.52 0.49 0.98
N ARG A 236 24.81 0.17 1.12
CA ARG A 236 25.31 -1.21 1.07
C ARG A 236 25.19 -1.96 2.40
N ASN A 237 24.79 -1.25 3.46
CA ASN A 237 24.63 -1.84 4.77
C ASN A 237 23.19 -2.36 4.92
N GLU A 238 23.06 -3.68 5.01
CA GLU A 238 21.78 -4.38 5.11
C GLU A 238 20.97 -3.97 6.34
N ASP A 239 21.61 -3.70 7.49
CA ASP A 239 20.91 -3.25 8.69
C ASP A 239 20.26 -1.87 8.47
N ILE A 240 20.97 -0.98 7.77
CA ILE A 240 20.45 0.34 7.40
C ILE A 240 19.30 0.19 6.41
N LEU A 241 19.43 -0.70 5.41
CA LEU A 241 18.36 -0.99 4.45
C LEU A 241 17.12 -1.52 5.15
N VAL A 242 17.24 -2.57 5.96
CA VAL A 242 16.12 -3.17 6.70
C VAL A 242 15.43 -2.13 7.59
N LYS A 243 16.20 -1.31 8.32
CA LYS A 243 15.66 -0.26 9.17
C LYS A 243 14.95 0.84 8.36
N THR A 244 15.52 1.23 7.22
CA THR A 244 14.94 2.23 6.31
C THR A 244 13.63 1.72 5.71
N LEU A 245 13.62 0.50 5.19
CA LEU A 245 12.45 -0.16 4.62
C LEU A 245 11.33 -0.34 5.65
N THR A 246 11.68 -0.76 6.87
CA THR A 246 10.74 -0.86 8.00
C THR A 246 10.14 0.52 8.35
N THR A 247 10.98 1.55 8.37
CA THR A 247 10.55 2.93 8.63
C THR A 247 9.60 3.44 7.55
N MET A 248 9.93 3.22 6.27
CA MET A 248 9.07 3.55 5.13
C MET A 248 7.74 2.81 5.20
N SER A 249 7.77 1.51 5.48
CA SER A 249 6.58 0.66 5.65
C SER A 249 5.63 1.20 6.72
N ASN A 250 6.16 1.58 7.89
CA ASN A 250 5.38 2.15 8.98
C ASN A 250 4.85 3.55 8.64
N CYS A 251 5.67 4.38 8.00
CA CYS A 251 5.28 5.72 7.58
C CYS A 251 4.27 5.71 6.42
N ALA A 252 4.22 4.64 5.62
CA ALA A 252 3.20 4.44 4.59
C ALA A 252 1.78 4.24 5.17
N ALA A 253 1.60 4.20 6.49
CA ALA A 253 0.27 4.27 7.11
C ALA A 253 -0.45 5.63 6.94
N PHE A 254 0.22 6.62 6.34
CA PHE A 254 -0.33 7.92 5.96
C PHE A 254 -0.30 8.07 4.44
N THR A 255 -1.44 8.32 3.80
CA THR A 255 -1.53 8.42 2.33
C THR A 255 -0.58 9.48 1.75
N ILE A 256 -0.47 10.65 2.41
CA ILE A 256 0.46 11.71 1.98
C ILE A 256 1.93 11.27 1.96
N ASN A 257 2.33 10.37 2.87
CA ASN A 257 3.69 9.83 2.85
C ASN A 257 3.87 8.85 1.69
N GLN A 258 2.84 8.08 1.33
CA GLN A 258 2.87 7.22 0.15
C GLN A 258 3.06 8.07 -1.12
N ASP A 259 2.38 9.22 -1.21
CA ASP A 259 2.54 10.16 -2.32
C ASP A 259 3.95 10.75 -2.35
N TYR A 260 4.47 11.23 -1.22
CA TYR A 260 5.84 11.77 -1.14
C TYR A 260 6.92 10.75 -1.50
N LEU A 261 6.83 9.53 -0.96
CA LEU A 261 7.78 8.46 -1.29
C LEU A 261 7.69 8.05 -2.77
N CYS A 262 6.50 8.12 -3.37
CA CYS A 262 6.32 7.93 -4.80
C CYS A 262 6.97 9.07 -5.60
N ASP A 263 6.68 10.33 -5.25
CA ASP A 263 7.15 11.53 -5.95
C ASP A 263 8.69 11.69 -5.90
N VAL A 264 9.34 11.24 -4.82
CA VAL A 264 10.82 11.25 -4.73
C VAL A 264 11.49 10.06 -5.40
N GLY A 265 10.71 9.14 -6.00
CA GLY A 265 11.25 8.04 -6.81
C GLY A 265 11.65 6.79 -6.00
N CYS A 266 11.01 6.50 -4.86
CA CYS A 266 11.34 5.28 -4.10
C CYS A 266 10.89 3.98 -4.78
N LEU A 267 9.80 3.98 -5.57
CA LEU A 267 9.19 2.74 -6.07
C LEU A 267 10.14 1.87 -6.93
N PRO A 268 10.92 2.43 -7.88
CA PRO A 268 11.91 1.64 -8.62
C PRO A 268 12.99 1.02 -7.72
N LEU A 269 13.49 1.76 -6.72
CA LEU A 269 14.48 1.25 -5.78
C LEU A 269 13.90 0.11 -4.92
N LEU A 270 12.66 0.26 -4.46
CA LEU A 270 11.97 -0.80 -3.71
C LEU A 270 11.81 -2.07 -4.56
N LYS A 271 11.46 -1.93 -5.84
CA LYS A 271 11.38 -3.06 -6.77
C LYS A 271 12.71 -3.79 -6.86
N ASP A 272 13.82 -3.07 -7.02
CA ASP A 272 15.13 -3.68 -7.20
C ASP A 272 15.61 -4.42 -5.93
N LEU A 273 15.14 -3.98 -4.75
CA LEU A 273 15.39 -4.66 -3.47
C LEU A 273 14.57 -5.94 -3.25
N LEU A 274 13.61 -6.27 -4.14
CA LEU A 274 12.86 -7.54 -4.05
C LEU A 274 13.70 -8.78 -4.36
N ASP A 275 14.79 -8.61 -5.12
CA ASP A 275 15.70 -9.69 -5.53
C ASP A 275 17.08 -9.57 -4.84
N HIS A 276 17.11 -8.90 -3.68
CA HIS A 276 18.34 -8.68 -2.92
C HIS A 276 18.84 -9.99 -2.28
N ASP A 277 20.16 -10.22 -2.20
CA ASP A 277 20.74 -11.47 -1.68
C ASP A 277 20.34 -11.76 -0.21
N CYS A 278 20.16 -10.70 0.59
CA CYS A 278 19.68 -10.80 1.96
C CYS A 278 18.15 -10.92 2.08
N LEU A 279 17.68 -12.04 2.61
CA LEU A 279 16.26 -12.33 2.83
C LEU A 279 15.57 -11.28 3.72
N ALA A 280 16.24 -10.74 4.73
CA ALA A 280 15.66 -9.72 5.60
C ALA A 280 15.34 -8.42 4.83
N VAL A 281 16.21 -8.07 3.87
CA VAL A 281 15.98 -6.93 2.96
C VAL A 281 14.82 -7.22 2.02
N GLN A 282 14.76 -8.41 1.41
CA GLN A 282 13.64 -8.80 0.53
C GLN A 282 12.29 -8.72 1.25
N VAL A 283 12.23 -9.24 2.47
CA VAL A 283 11.04 -9.21 3.33
C VAL A 283 10.63 -7.78 3.66
N ALA A 284 11.57 -6.94 4.12
CA ALA A 284 11.29 -5.56 4.47
C ALA A 284 10.87 -4.73 3.25
N ALA A 285 11.48 -4.97 2.08
CA ALA A 285 11.11 -4.35 0.82
C ALA A 285 9.70 -4.76 0.38
N THR A 286 9.40 -6.06 0.42
CA THR A 286 8.07 -6.58 0.08
C THR A 286 7.00 -5.99 1.00
N GLN A 287 7.28 -5.88 2.30
CA GLN A 287 6.35 -5.28 3.26
C GLN A 287 6.15 -3.78 3.02
N ALA A 288 7.21 -3.04 2.68
CA ALA A 288 7.12 -1.63 2.31
C ALA A 288 6.28 -1.45 1.04
N ILE A 289 6.51 -2.25 0.00
CA ILE A 289 5.72 -2.23 -1.23
C ILE A 289 4.26 -2.58 -0.95
N ALA A 290 3.98 -3.58 -0.11
CA ALA A 290 2.61 -3.96 0.25
C ALA A 290 1.82 -2.79 0.85
N ASN A 291 2.45 -1.99 1.73
CA ASN A 291 1.82 -0.82 2.34
C ASN A 291 1.73 0.36 1.35
N MET A 292 2.70 0.52 0.47
CA MET A 292 2.68 1.53 -0.60
C MET A 292 1.63 1.24 -1.67
N ALA A 293 1.35 -0.04 -1.95
CA ALA A 293 0.36 -0.52 -2.91
C ALA A 293 -1.09 -0.32 -2.45
N VAL A 294 -1.33 0.13 -1.21
CA VAL A 294 -2.66 0.56 -0.77
C VAL A 294 -3.09 1.87 -1.46
N ASN A 295 -2.13 2.66 -1.95
CA ASN A 295 -2.41 3.85 -2.76
C ASN A 295 -2.70 3.44 -4.22
N GLU A 296 -3.87 3.80 -4.73
CA GLU A 296 -4.28 3.56 -6.12
C GLU A 296 -3.26 4.11 -7.13
N ARG A 297 -2.70 5.31 -6.89
CA ARG A 297 -1.68 5.91 -7.77
C ARG A 297 -0.43 5.04 -7.88
N ASN A 298 -0.09 4.32 -6.82
CA ASN A 298 1.12 3.49 -6.78
C ASN A 298 0.89 2.11 -7.42
N GLN A 299 -0.35 1.61 -7.47
CA GLN A 299 -0.64 0.24 -7.93
C GLN A 299 -0.19 0.01 -9.37
N THR A 300 -0.51 0.92 -10.29
CA THR A 300 -0.08 0.83 -11.69
C THR A 300 1.45 0.94 -11.83
N LEU A 301 2.09 1.82 -11.04
CA LEU A 301 3.54 2.00 -11.05
C LEU A 301 4.30 0.79 -10.49
N LEU A 302 3.67 0.04 -9.58
CA LEU A 302 4.22 -1.17 -8.95
C LEU A 302 3.87 -2.45 -9.72
N GLN A 303 3.15 -2.38 -10.83
CA GLN A 303 2.86 -3.54 -11.69
C GLN A 303 4.12 -4.34 -12.07
N PRO A 304 5.28 -3.73 -12.37
CA PRO A 304 6.51 -4.48 -12.69
C PRO A 304 7.04 -5.35 -11.54
N CYS A 305 6.56 -5.16 -10.30
CA CYS A 305 6.93 -6.01 -9.15
C CYS A 305 6.20 -7.37 -9.17
N ILE A 306 5.05 -7.48 -9.85
CA ILE A 306 4.18 -8.66 -9.80
C ILE A 306 4.89 -9.96 -10.17
N PRO A 307 5.71 -10.04 -11.23
CA PRO A 307 6.42 -11.29 -11.55
C PRO A 307 7.37 -11.78 -10.44
N LEU A 308 8.11 -10.86 -9.81
CA LEU A 308 9.02 -11.18 -8.71
C LEU A 308 8.24 -11.64 -7.47
N LEU A 309 7.18 -10.91 -7.13
CA LEU A 309 6.30 -11.24 -6.01
C LEU A 309 5.56 -12.57 -6.21
N LEU A 310 5.14 -12.90 -7.43
CA LEU A 310 4.55 -14.20 -7.76
C LEU A 310 5.57 -15.33 -7.61
N SER A 311 6.82 -15.10 -7.98
CA SER A 311 7.91 -16.06 -7.76
C SER A 311 8.09 -16.33 -6.27
N ALA A 312 8.21 -15.27 -5.45
CA ALA A 312 8.36 -15.37 -4.01
C ALA A 312 7.13 -15.94 -3.28
N ALA A 313 5.92 -15.70 -3.80
CA ALA A 313 4.68 -16.24 -3.23
C ALA A 313 4.50 -17.75 -3.50
N VAL A 314 4.98 -18.24 -4.64
CA VAL A 314 4.79 -19.64 -5.05
C VAL A 314 5.98 -20.52 -4.66
N SER A 315 7.19 -19.97 -4.65
CA SER A 315 8.36 -20.69 -4.14
C SER A 315 8.33 -20.82 -2.62
N ARG A 316 8.82 -21.95 -2.09
CA ARG A 316 9.08 -22.12 -0.66
C ARG A 316 10.49 -21.69 -0.25
N ASP A 317 11.35 -21.34 -1.21
CA ASP A 317 12.77 -21.04 -0.97
C ASP A 317 12.96 -19.78 -0.10
N GLY A 318 12.01 -18.85 -0.17
CA GLY A 318 12.01 -17.61 0.62
C GLY A 318 11.45 -17.74 2.05
N GLY A 319 11.00 -18.93 2.45
CA GLY A 319 10.35 -19.15 3.74
C GLY A 319 8.89 -18.65 3.81
N CYS A 320 8.18 -19.08 4.85
CA CYS A 320 6.74 -18.83 5.01
C CYS A 320 6.38 -17.35 5.16
N TYR A 321 7.25 -16.56 5.80
CA TYR A 321 7.00 -15.14 6.02
C TYR A 321 7.09 -14.33 4.72
N LEU A 322 8.12 -14.59 3.89
CA LEU A 322 8.24 -13.93 2.59
C LEU A 322 7.08 -14.30 1.67
N GLN A 323 6.67 -15.58 1.66
CA GLN A 323 5.50 -16.05 0.93
C GLN A 323 4.23 -15.27 1.35
N MET A 324 3.97 -15.17 2.66
CA MET A 324 2.80 -14.47 3.18
C MET A 324 2.77 -12.99 2.79
N VAL A 325 3.87 -12.27 2.99
CA VAL A 325 3.93 -10.84 2.67
C VAL A 325 3.90 -10.58 1.16
N SER A 326 4.44 -11.49 0.35
CA SER A 326 4.31 -11.45 -1.11
C SER A 326 2.86 -11.59 -1.56
N LEU A 327 2.11 -12.55 -1.00
CA LEU A 327 0.68 -12.72 -1.29
C LEU A 327 -0.14 -11.50 -0.83
N LEU A 328 0.19 -10.92 0.33
CA LEU A 328 -0.42 -9.68 0.80
C LEU A 328 -0.18 -8.53 -0.19
N CYS A 329 1.07 -8.35 -0.63
CA CYS A 329 1.43 -7.33 -1.61
C CYS A 329 0.67 -7.51 -2.93
N LEU A 330 0.65 -8.73 -3.46
CA LEU A 330 -0.09 -9.09 -4.68
C LEU A 330 -1.59 -8.83 -4.55
N THR A 331 -2.17 -9.10 -3.37
CA THR A 331 -3.59 -8.84 -3.10
C THR A 331 -3.92 -7.36 -3.18
N ASN A 332 -3.05 -6.50 -2.66
CA ASN A 332 -3.21 -5.04 -2.73
C ASN A 332 -3.03 -4.52 -4.17
N LEU A 333 -2.07 -5.06 -4.92
CA LEU A 333 -1.87 -4.69 -6.33
C LEU A 333 -3.07 -5.10 -7.21
N ALA A 334 -3.68 -6.26 -6.92
CA ALA A 334 -4.89 -6.73 -7.58
C ALA A 334 -6.17 -5.94 -7.21
N LEU A 335 -6.07 -4.82 -6.49
CA LEU A 335 -7.19 -3.87 -6.39
C LEU A 335 -7.35 -3.04 -7.66
N CYS A 336 -6.30 -2.94 -8.49
CA CYS A 336 -6.30 -2.24 -9.77
C CYS A 336 -6.38 -3.23 -10.94
N ASP A 337 -7.48 -3.16 -11.70
CA ASP A 337 -7.74 -4.03 -12.84
C ASP A 337 -6.64 -4.02 -13.92
N ASP A 338 -5.95 -2.88 -14.10
CA ASP A 338 -4.88 -2.73 -15.10
C ASP A 338 -3.66 -3.60 -14.79
N THR A 339 -3.49 -4.01 -13.53
CA THR A 339 -2.39 -4.87 -13.11
C THR A 339 -2.67 -6.36 -13.37
N HIS A 340 -3.93 -6.75 -13.60
CA HIS A 340 -4.36 -8.15 -13.58
C HIS A 340 -3.76 -9.00 -14.71
N GLU A 341 -3.42 -8.39 -15.85
CA GLU A 341 -2.74 -9.04 -16.97
C GLU A 341 -1.46 -9.77 -16.53
N ALA A 342 -0.73 -9.20 -15.57
CA ALA A 342 0.54 -9.75 -15.07
C ALA A 342 0.37 -11.07 -14.29
N PHE A 343 -0.84 -11.44 -13.89
CA PHE A 343 -1.12 -12.65 -13.11
C PHE A 343 -1.39 -13.89 -13.97
N ARG A 344 -1.72 -13.72 -15.26
CA ARG A 344 -2.22 -14.80 -16.15
C ARG A 344 -1.35 -16.05 -16.15
N GLY A 345 -0.03 -15.88 -16.28
CA GLY A 345 0.93 -17.00 -16.36
C GLY A 345 1.18 -17.76 -15.05
N ARG A 346 0.51 -17.38 -13.94
CA ARG A 346 0.69 -17.99 -12.62
C ARG A 346 -0.62 -18.44 -11.96
N LEU A 347 -1.77 -18.31 -12.63
CA LEU A 347 -3.07 -18.70 -12.06
C LEU A 347 -3.12 -20.17 -11.61
N HIS A 348 -2.51 -21.10 -12.35
CA HIS A 348 -2.42 -22.50 -11.92
C HIS A 348 -1.74 -22.66 -10.55
N HIS A 349 -0.65 -21.93 -10.32
CA HIS A 349 0.11 -22.03 -9.08
C HIS A 349 -0.68 -21.46 -7.89
N LEU A 350 -1.43 -20.38 -8.11
CA LEU A 350 -2.34 -19.84 -7.09
C LEU A 350 -3.44 -20.86 -6.74
N CYS A 351 -4.00 -21.57 -7.72
CA CYS A 351 -4.98 -22.63 -7.45
C CYS A 351 -4.36 -23.81 -6.69
N ILE A 352 -3.12 -24.19 -6.98
CA ILE A 352 -2.39 -25.22 -6.23
C ILE A 352 -2.12 -24.77 -4.79
N LEU A 353 -1.82 -23.49 -4.55
CA LEU A 353 -1.67 -22.94 -3.19
C LEU A 353 -3.00 -23.02 -2.41
N VAL A 354 -4.14 -22.74 -3.04
CA VAL A 354 -5.46 -22.91 -2.40
C VAL A 354 -5.67 -24.37 -1.95
N GLU A 355 -5.24 -25.33 -2.75
CA GLU A 355 -5.34 -26.75 -2.43
C GLU A 355 -4.41 -27.16 -1.28
N THR A 356 -3.12 -26.79 -1.38
CA THR A 356 -2.03 -27.42 -0.62
C THR A 356 -1.46 -26.61 0.55
N ALA A 357 -1.75 -25.31 0.65
CA ALA A 357 -1.13 -24.46 1.67
C ALA A 357 -1.78 -24.60 3.06
N ASP A 358 -1.21 -23.97 4.08
CA ASP A 358 -1.90 -23.81 5.36
C ASP A 358 -3.05 -22.79 5.28
N ASP A 359 -3.86 -22.70 6.33
CA ASP A 359 -5.05 -21.83 6.36
C ASP A 359 -4.74 -20.35 6.13
N ALA A 360 -3.63 -19.84 6.64
CA ALA A 360 -3.28 -18.44 6.50
C ALA A 360 -2.91 -18.13 5.05
N VAL A 361 -2.03 -18.93 4.45
CA VAL A 361 -1.58 -18.77 3.06
C VAL A 361 -2.73 -19.03 2.09
N ARG A 362 -3.56 -20.05 2.35
CA ARG A 362 -4.78 -20.34 1.59
C ARG A 362 -5.74 -19.16 1.60
N LEU A 363 -6.05 -18.63 2.78
CA LEU A 363 -6.97 -17.51 2.91
C LEU A 363 -6.45 -16.26 2.18
N GLN A 364 -5.15 -15.98 2.27
CA GLN A 364 -4.56 -14.85 1.56
C GLN A 364 -4.58 -15.05 0.03
N THR A 365 -4.30 -16.27 -0.44
CA THR A 365 -4.40 -16.63 -1.85
C THR A 365 -5.84 -16.49 -2.37
N LEU A 366 -6.83 -16.91 -1.58
CA LEU A 366 -8.24 -16.75 -1.93
C LEU A 366 -8.66 -15.28 -2.03
N LYS A 367 -8.16 -14.40 -1.15
CA LYS A 367 -8.41 -12.95 -1.27
C LYS A 367 -7.88 -12.38 -2.58
N LEU A 368 -6.66 -12.77 -2.97
CA LEU A 368 -6.10 -12.40 -4.27
C LEU A 368 -6.99 -12.90 -5.42
N LEU A 369 -7.38 -14.17 -5.41
CA LEU A 369 -8.24 -14.74 -6.45
C LEU A 369 -9.62 -14.07 -6.52
N VAL A 370 -10.20 -13.67 -5.39
CA VAL A 370 -11.45 -12.89 -5.35
C VAL A 370 -11.28 -11.53 -6.03
N ASN A 371 -10.19 -10.82 -5.77
CA ASN A 371 -9.91 -9.55 -6.44
C ASN A 371 -9.77 -9.73 -7.95
N LEU A 372 -9.01 -10.74 -8.39
CA LEU A 372 -8.85 -11.06 -9.81
C LEU A 372 -10.19 -11.45 -10.47
N SER A 373 -11.07 -12.16 -9.76
CA SER A 373 -12.36 -12.61 -10.31
C SER A 373 -13.40 -11.51 -10.47
N CYS A 374 -13.23 -10.37 -9.79
CA CYS A 374 -14.05 -9.17 -10.02
C CYS A 374 -13.84 -8.59 -11.42
N ASN A 375 -12.66 -8.79 -12.01
CA ASN A 375 -12.35 -8.33 -13.36
C ASN A 375 -12.88 -9.30 -14.41
N SER A 376 -13.89 -8.86 -15.17
CA SER A 376 -14.54 -9.69 -16.19
C SER A 376 -13.62 -10.14 -17.33
N ARG A 377 -12.46 -9.48 -17.55
CA ARG A 377 -11.43 -9.87 -18.54
C ARG A 377 -10.57 -11.03 -18.05
N MET A 378 -10.43 -11.22 -16.73
CA MET A 378 -9.67 -12.31 -16.14
C MET A 378 -10.43 -13.63 -16.05
N VAL A 379 -11.77 -13.58 -16.04
CA VAL A 379 -12.63 -14.77 -15.88
C VAL A 379 -12.32 -15.90 -16.87
N PRO A 380 -12.11 -15.68 -18.18
CA PRO A 380 -11.71 -16.75 -19.10
C PRO A 380 -10.39 -17.43 -18.70
N PHE A 381 -9.40 -16.67 -18.23
CA PHE A 381 -8.11 -17.21 -17.78
C PHE A 381 -8.25 -17.98 -16.47
N LEU A 382 -9.07 -17.50 -15.53
CA LEU A 382 -9.38 -18.21 -14.28
C LEU A 382 -10.12 -19.53 -14.54
N LEU A 383 -11.03 -19.55 -15.51
CA LEU A 383 -11.73 -20.76 -15.95
C LEU A 383 -10.80 -21.78 -16.64
N ALA A 384 -9.81 -21.29 -17.39
CA ALA A 384 -8.78 -22.10 -18.03
C ALA A 384 -7.73 -22.65 -17.04
N ALA A 385 -7.60 -22.03 -15.87
CA ALA A 385 -6.69 -22.47 -14.82
C ALA A 385 -7.10 -23.84 -14.23
N LYS A 386 -6.18 -24.45 -13.45
CA LYS A 386 -6.41 -25.76 -12.85
C LYS A 386 -7.37 -25.62 -11.67
N ALA A 387 -8.37 -26.47 -11.58
CA ALA A 387 -9.28 -26.51 -10.44
C ALA A 387 -8.55 -27.07 -9.20
N PRO A 388 -8.71 -26.46 -8.01
CA PRO A 388 -8.34 -27.11 -6.76
C PRO A 388 -9.09 -28.44 -6.62
N GLN A 389 -8.40 -29.54 -6.39
CA GLN A 389 -9.06 -30.86 -6.32
C GLN A 389 -9.98 -30.99 -5.08
N ASN A 390 -9.66 -30.24 -4.04
CA ASN A 390 -10.43 -30.15 -2.80
C ASN A 390 -11.51 -29.06 -2.83
N LEU A 391 -11.93 -28.57 -4.01
CA LEU A 391 -12.89 -27.46 -4.13
C LEU A 391 -14.17 -27.68 -3.33
N PHE A 392 -14.74 -28.89 -3.37
CA PHE A 392 -16.00 -29.18 -2.66
C PHE A 392 -15.82 -29.27 -1.14
N SER A 393 -14.68 -29.76 -0.65
CA SER A 393 -14.42 -29.74 0.79
C SER A 393 -14.21 -28.31 1.29
N LEU A 394 -13.62 -27.44 0.47
CA LEU A 394 -13.44 -26.01 0.82
C LEU A 394 -14.77 -25.24 0.92
N LEU A 395 -15.87 -25.73 0.31
CA LEU A 395 -17.22 -25.18 0.48
C LEU A 395 -17.88 -25.58 1.81
N GLU A 396 -17.29 -26.55 2.51
CA GLU A 396 -17.73 -27.07 3.81
C GLU A 396 -16.65 -26.90 4.88
N ASP A 397 -15.70 -26.01 4.64
CA ASP A 397 -14.57 -25.79 5.52
C ASP A 397 -15.07 -25.31 6.89
N SER A 398 -14.46 -25.82 7.96
CA SER A 398 -14.76 -25.39 9.33
C SER A 398 -14.43 -23.91 9.53
N ASN A 399 -13.45 -23.40 8.77
CA ASN A 399 -13.14 -22.00 8.69
C ASN A 399 -14.13 -21.27 7.77
N ARG A 400 -15.06 -20.54 8.40
CA ARG A 400 -16.05 -19.69 7.73
C ARG A 400 -15.43 -18.78 6.67
N GLU A 401 -14.28 -18.16 6.95
CA GLU A 401 -13.65 -17.21 6.02
C GLU A 401 -13.17 -17.91 4.75
N VAL A 402 -12.64 -19.14 4.85
CA VAL A 402 -12.25 -19.94 3.67
C VAL A 402 -13.48 -20.22 2.81
N THR A 403 -14.54 -20.75 3.41
CA THR A 403 -15.81 -21.05 2.71
C THR A 403 -16.36 -19.81 2.01
N LEU A 404 -16.44 -18.67 2.72
CA LEU A 404 -16.97 -17.42 2.15
C LEU A 404 -16.13 -16.92 0.97
N ARG A 405 -14.79 -16.97 1.07
CA ARG A 405 -13.92 -16.49 -0.03
C ARG A 405 -13.98 -17.41 -1.24
N VAL A 406 -14.06 -18.73 -1.06
CA VAL A 406 -14.26 -19.69 -2.16
C VAL A 406 -15.60 -19.44 -2.84
N LEU A 407 -16.69 -19.28 -2.07
CA LEU A 407 -18.01 -18.96 -2.63
C LEU A 407 -17.99 -17.63 -3.38
N THR A 408 -17.37 -16.59 -2.83
CA THR A 408 -17.27 -15.28 -3.50
C THR A 408 -16.50 -15.39 -4.82
N TYR A 409 -15.37 -16.11 -4.81
CA TYR A 409 -14.56 -16.37 -5.99
C TYR A 409 -15.36 -17.09 -7.08
N LEU A 410 -16.03 -18.19 -6.73
CA LEU A 410 -16.87 -18.95 -7.66
C LEU A 410 -18.09 -18.14 -8.13
N ALA A 411 -18.75 -17.40 -7.25
CA ALA A 411 -19.91 -16.57 -7.60
C ALA A 411 -19.55 -15.52 -8.66
N ASN A 412 -18.41 -14.86 -8.51
CA ASN A 412 -17.92 -13.89 -9.50
C ASN A 412 -17.67 -14.53 -10.87
N ILE A 413 -16.95 -15.67 -10.88
CA ILE A 413 -16.63 -16.40 -12.11
C ILE A 413 -17.89 -16.91 -12.79
N VAL A 414 -18.75 -17.65 -12.06
CA VAL A 414 -19.94 -18.30 -12.62
C VAL A 414 -20.95 -17.27 -13.10
N SER A 415 -21.19 -16.20 -12.32
CA SER A 415 -22.09 -15.12 -12.74
C SER A 415 -21.61 -14.43 -14.01
N CYS A 416 -20.30 -14.15 -14.09
CA CYS A 416 -19.70 -13.51 -15.27
C CYS A 416 -19.76 -14.43 -16.49
N ALA A 417 -19.40 -15.70 -16.33
CA ALA A 417 -19.42 -16.70 -17.39
C ALA A 417 -20.83 -16.92 -17.94
N ALA A 418 -21.84 -17.06 -17.08
CA ALA A 418 -23.24 -17.18 -17.49
C ALA A 418 -23.73 -15.92 -18.21
N LYS A 419 -23.43 -14.72 -17.68
CA LYS A 419 -23.79 -13.44 -18.31
C LYS A 419 -23.17 -13.27 -19.70
N LYS A 420 -21.92 -13.68 -19.88
CA LYS A 420 -21.19 -13.63 -21.15
C LYS A 420 -21.40 -14.85 -22.05
N LYS A 421 -22.14 -15.86 -21.58
CA LYS A 421 -22.34 -17.16 -22.25
C LYS A 421 -21.02 -17.81 -22.66
N LEU A 422 -20.02 -17.79 -21.78
CA LEU A 422 -18.72 -18.38 -22.05
C LEU A 422 -18.84 -19.90 -22.16
N SER A 423 -18.27 -20.44 -23.23
CA SER A 423 -18.10 -21.86 -23.48
C SER A 423 -16.62 -22.25 -23.41
N LEU A 424 -16.32 -23.56 -23.39
CA LEU A 424 -14.94 -24.08 -23.44
C LEU A 424 -14.12 -23.56 -24.64
N LEU A 425 -14.79 -23.17 -25.74
CA LEU A 425 -14.14 -22.63 -26.93
C LEU A 425 -13.69 -21.17 -26.75
N ASP A 426 -14.32 -20.43 -25.83
CA ASP A 426 -14.02 -19.01 -25.56
C ASP A 426 -12.87 -18.81 -24.57
N LEU A 427 -12.42 -19.90 -23.93
CA LEU A 427 -11.30 -19.85 -23.01
C LEU A 427 -9.99 -19.63 -23.79
N PRO A 428 -9.00 -18.93 -23.22
CA PRO A 428 -7.68 -18.82 -23.85
C PRO A 428 -7.03 -20.21 -23.97
N SER A 429 -6.24 -20.42 -25.02
CA SER A 429 -5.37 -21.60 -25.17
C SER A 429 -4.07 -21.45 -24.38
N GLU A 430 -3.61 -20.21 -24.20
CA GLU A 430 -2.46 -19.85 -23.38
C GLU A 430 -2.73 -20.20 -21.91
N TYR A 431 -1.82 -20.96 -21.30
CA TYR A 431 -1.92 -21.38 -19.90
C TYR A 431 -3.24 -22.10 -19.58
N ARG A 432 -3.79 -22.84 -20.54
CA ARG A 432 -4.96 -23.68 -20.30
C ARG A 432 -4.52 -25.01 -19.70
N ALA A 433 -5.12 -25.39 -18.58
CA ALA A 433 -4.92 -26.72 -18.01
C ALA A 433 -5.48 -27.80 -18.96
N ALA A 434 -4.91 -29.00 -18.92
CA ALA A 434 -5.46 -30.13 -19.65
C ALA A 434 -6.89 -30.42 -19.15
N ALA A 435 -7.83 -30.72 -20.06
CA ALA A 435 -9.10 -31.29 -19.64
C ALA A 435 -8.86 -32.71 -19.08
N PRO A 436 -9.51 -33.12 -17.98
CA PRO A 436 -10.60 -32.45 -17.26
C PRO A 436 -10.18 -31.55 -16.09
N GLU A 437 -8.90 -31.20 -15.94
CA GLU A 437 -8.38 -30.48 -14.76
C GLU A 437 -8.73 -28.98 -14.71
N THR A 438 -9.33 -28.42 -15.77
CA THR A 438 -9.71 -27.00 -15.80
C THR A 438 -10.80 -26.66 -14.78
N LEU A 439 -10.79 -25.44 -14.25
CA LEU A 439 -11.88 -24.92 -13.40
C LEU A 439 -13.21 -24.92 -14.14
N TYR A 440 -13.24 -24.63 -15.45
CA TYR A 440 -14.45 -24.75 -16.25
C TYR A 440 -15.07 -26.16 -16.17
N ALA A 441 -14.26 -27.21 -16.35
CA ALA A 441 -14.71 -28.59 -16.25
C ALA A 441 -15.20 -28.94 -14.83
N ALA A 442 -14.55 -28.41 -13.77
CA ALA A 442 -14.99 -28.62 -12.40
C ALA A 442 -16.35 -27.93 -12.09
N LEU A 443 -16.71 -26.86 -12.80
CA LEU A 443 -17.93 -26.09 -12.56
C LEU A 443 -19.11 -26.52 -13.46
N TRP A 444 -18.85 -26.88 -14.72
CA TRP A 444 -19.88 -27.26 -15.70
C TRP A 444 -19.80 -28.71 -16.20
N GLY A 445 -18.72 -29.43 -15.93
CA GLY A 445 -18.59 -30.85 -16.30
C GLY A 445 -19.51 -31.74 -15.46
N ALA A 446 -20.08 -32.77 -16.08
CA ALA A 446 -20.84 -33.79 -15.35
C ALA A 446 -19.86 -34.81 -14.72
N PRO A 447 -20.05 -35.23 -13.46
CA PRO A 447 -21.17 -34.94 -12.55
C PRO A 447 -20.94 -33.74 -11.60
N SER A 448 -19.84 -32.99 -11.77
CA SER A 448 -19.42 -31.91 -10.87
C SER A 448 -20.43 -30.75 -10.84
N LYS A 449 -21.06 -30.43 -11.97
CA LYS A 449 -22.09 -29.39 -12.08
C LYS A 449 -23.29 -29.70 -11.17
N GLU A 450 -23.83 -30.91 -11.25
CA GLU A 450 -24.98 -31.35 -10.46
C GLU A 450 -24.64 -31.31 -8.97
N HIS A 451 -23.42 -31.73 -8.61
CA HIS A 451 -22.95 -31.68 -7.24
C HIS A 451 -22.84 -30.23 -6.72
N LEU A 452 -22.26 -29.32 -7.51
CA LEU A 452 -22.17 -27.90 -7.15
C LEU A 452 -23.55 -27.24 -7.01
N GLN A 453 -24.49 -27.55 -7.90
CA GLN A 453 -25.88 -27.06 -7.82
C GLN A 453 -26.57 -27.56 -6.55
N ALA A 454 -26.47 -28.86 -6.25
CA ALA A 454 -27.03 -29.42 -5.02
C ALA A 454 -26.41 -28.76 -3.78
N LYS A 455 -25.09 -28.54 -3.78
CA LYS A 455 -24.39 -27.98 -2.64
C LYS A 455 -24.71 -26.52 -2.39
N THR A 456 -24.73 -25.72 -3.44
CA THR A 456 -25.12 -24.30 -3.36
C THR A 456 -26.58 -24.15 -2.92
N ARG A 457 -27.48 -25.04 -3.36
CA ARG A 457 -28.87 -25.08 -2.86
C ARG A 457 -28.96 -25.29 -1.36
N THR A 458 -28.14 -26.17 -0.79
CA THR A 458 -28.06 -26.36 0.67
C THR A 458 -27.47 -25.13 1.37
N LEU A 459 -26.40 -24.55 0.80
CA LEU A 459 -25.72 -23.40 1.40
C LEU A 459 -26.57 -22.13 1.41
N VAL A 460 -27.48 -21.95 0.44
CA VAL A 460 -28.47 -20.86 0.43
C VAL A 460 -29.36 -20.88 1.67
N LEU A 461 -29.63 -22.04 2.25
CA LEU A 461 -30.47 -22.19 3.43
C LEU A 461 -29.72 -21.99 4.75
N ARG A 462 -28.41 -21.71 4.73
CA ARG A 462 -27.66 -21.41 5.95
C ARG A 462 -28.08 -20.07 6.55
N ALA A 463 -28.01 -19.99 7.88
CA ALA A 463 -28.30 -18.75 8.62
C ALA A 463 -27.29 -17.61 8.34
N ASP A 464 -26.13 -17.94 7.78
CA ASP A 464 -25.10 -16.96 7.44
C ASP A 464 -25.47 -16.24 6.14
N GLU A 465 -25.83 -14.96 6.27
CA GLU A 465 -26.33 -14.14 5.15
C GLU A 465 -25.31 -13.99 4.02
N ASP A 466 -24.01 -13.84 4.33
CA ASP A 466 -22.98 -13.67 3.30
C ASP A 466 -22.79 -14.96 2.50
N ILE A 467 -22.70 -16.10 3.20
CA ILE A 467 -22.57 -17.41 2.58
C ILE A 467 -23.81 -17.73 1.74
N SER A 468 -25.00 -17.49 2.29
CA SER A 468 -26.27 -17.69 1.61
C SER A 468 -26.34 -16.84 0.33
N PHE A 469 -25.98 -15.56 0.42
CA PHE A 469 -25.97 -14.64 -0.72
C PHE A 469 -25.02 -15.11 -1.84
N GLN A 470 -23.77 -15.45 -1.51
CA GLN A 470 -22.81 -15.90 -2.53
C GLN A 470 -23.20 -17.26 -3.13
N ALA A 471 -23.71 -18.20 -2.32
CA ALA A 471 -24.21 -19.48 -2.81
C ALA A 471 -25.42 -19.29 -3.75
N GLY A 472 -26.32 -18.35 -3.42
CA GLY A 472 -27.48 -18.00 -4.25
C GLY A 472 -27.06 -17.50 -5.64
N ARG A 473 -26.06 -16.62 -5.70
CA ARG A 473 -25.49 -16.15 -6.98
C ARG A 473 -24.98 -17.29 -7.86
N ILE A 474 -24.30 -18.28 -7.28
CA ILE A 474 -23.82 -19.46 -8.03
C ILE A 474 -25.00 -20.30 -8.50
N PHE A 475 -25.94 -20.60 -7.62
CA PHE A 475 -27.11 -21.42 -7.92
C PHE A 475 -27.97 -20.82 -9.05
N GLU A 476 -28.27 -19.52 -8.98
CA GLU A 476 -29.01 -18.81 -10.02
C GLU A 476 -28.28 -18.79 -11.36
N ALA A 477 -26.96 -18.63 -11.34
CA ALA A 477 -26.16 -18.57 -12.55
C ALA A 477 -25.98 -19.94 -13.23
N LEU A 478 -26.04 -21.05 -12.48
CA LEU A 478 -25.97 -22.42 -13.03
C LEU A 478 -27.33 -22.97 -13.51
N THR A 479 -28.43 -22.35 -13.09
CA THR A 479 -29.81 -22.78 -13.44
C THR A 479 -30.37 -22.07 -14.67
N ARG A 480 -29.77 -20.93 -15.05
CA ARG A 480 -29.99 -20.26 -16.33
C ARG A 480 -29.16 -20.92 -17.43
#